data_AF-A0A3S1EQF6-F1
#
_entry.id   AF-A0A3S1EQF6-F1
#
_cell.length_a   1.000
_cell.length_b   1.000
_cell.length_c   1.000
_cell.angle_alpha   90.00
_cell.angle_beta   90.00
_cell.angle_gamma   90.00
#
_symmetry.space_group_name_H-M   'P 1'
#
loop_
_entity.id
_entity.type
_entity.pdbx_description
1 polymer ?
#
loop_
_entity_poly.entity_id
_entity_poly.type
_entity_poly.pdbx_seq_one_letter_code
_entity_poly.pdbx_strand_id
1 'polypeptide(L)'
;SRCAKVRSSDVAVLELERPGSNARHRISQEIARAINEDHAEAIVLGCAGMADLAHSLSEEHGVPVLDGVVCAVTLAESLFKVGLKTSKIGGYAAPRGKRFAGMFAPLSPKQAGIV
;
A
#
# COMPACT_ATOMS: atom_id res chain seq x y z
N SER A 1 -14.89 -12.88 1.49
CA SER A 1 -13.57 -12.22 1.47
C SER A 1 -12.84 -12.67 0.21
N ARG A 2 -12.14 -11.78 -0.53
CA ARG A 2 -11.34 -12.14 -1.72
C ARG A 2 -9.83 -12.24 -1.45
N CYS A 3 -9.37 -11.86 -0.26
CA CYS A 3 -7.99 -12.07 0.15
C CYS A 3 -7.87 -13.50 0.68
N ALA A 4 -7.09 -14.34 -0.02
CA ALA A 4 -6.84 -15.71 0.40
C ALA A 4 -6.03 -15.74 1.71
N LYS A 5 -4.91 -15.02 1.77
CA LYS A 5 -4.02 -14.94 2.92
C LYS A 5 -3.08 -13.73 2.86
N VAL A 6 -2.61 -13.28 4.02
CA VAL A 6 -1.47 -12.37 4.14
C VAL A 6 -0.27 -13.16 4.63
N ARG A 7 0.86 -13.07 3.91
CA ARG A 7 2.11 -13.80 4.20
C ARG A 7 3.26 -12.86 4.49
N SER A 8 4.14 -13.25 5.40
CA SER A 8 5.46 -12.65 5.61
C SER A 8 6.49 -13.42 4.80
N SER A 9 7.40 -12.73 4.12
CA SER A 9 8.61 -13.33 3.55
C SER A 9 9.78 -13.40 4.52
N ASP A 10 9.57 -12.90 5.75
CA ASP A 10 10.56 -12.77 6.82
C ASP A 10 11.83 -12.02 6.39
N VAL A 11 11.69 -11.16 5.37
CA VAL A 11 12.72 -10.24 4.89
C VAL A 11 12.57 -8.92 5.64
N ALA A 12 13.65 -8.45 6.25
CA ALA A 12 13.64 -7.12 6.88
C ALA A 12 13.58 -6.02 5.80
N VAL A 13 12.83 -4.95 6.04
CA VAL A 13 12.60 -3.90 5.03
C VAL A 13 13.91 -3.33 4.47
N LEU A 14 14.87 -3.05 5.34
CA LEU A 14 16.17 -2.49 4.92
C LEU A 14 17.04 -3.49 4.13
N GLU A 15 16.73 -4.78 4.11
CA GLU A 15 17.45 -5.77 3.30
C GLU A 15 17.06 -5.70 1.82
N LEU A 16 15.90 -5.10 1.48
CA LEU A 16 15.46 -4.93 0.10
C LEU A 16 16.41 -4.05 -0.71
N GLU A 17 17.04 -3.08 -0.06
CA GLU A 17 17.93 -2.10 -0.70
C GLU A 17 19.42 -2.51 -0.65
N ARG A 18 19.74 -3.66 -0.02
CA ARG A 18 21.13 -4.13 0.11
C ARG A 18 21.55 -4.90 -1.16
N PRO A 19 22.59 -4.45 -1.89
CA PRO A 19 23.12 -5.20 -3.02
C PRO A 19 23.52 -6.63 -2.63
N GLY A 20 23.08 -7.63 -3.39
CA GLY A 20 23.38 -9.04 -3.14
C GLY A 20 22.56 -9.70 -2.01
N SER A 21 21.53 -9.04 -1.49
CA SER A 21 20.65 -9.66 -0.50
C SER A 21 19.80 -10.79 -1.10
N ASN A 22 19.46 -11.78 -0.27
CA ASN A 22 18.55 -12.87 -0.66
C ASN A 22 17.07 -12.48 -0.63
N ALA A 23 16.75 -11.18 -0.52
CA ALA A 23 15.39 -10.68 -0.33
C ALA A 23 14.45 -11.10 -1.47
N ARG A 24 14.86 -10.86 -2.72
CA ARG A 24 14.09 -11.24 -3.92
C ARG A 24 13.78 -12.73 -3.94
N HIS A 25 14.76 -13.57 -3.62
CA HIS A 25 14.59 -15.02 -3.64
C HIS A 25 13.57 -15.50 -2.60
N ARG A 26 13.66 -14.97 -1.37
CA ARG A 26 12.71 -15.31 -0.29
C ARG A 26 11.29 -14.85 -0.60
N ILE A 27 11.14 -13.68 -1.22
CA ILE A 27 9.85 -13.19 -1.70
C ILE A 27 9.30 -14.11 -2.80
N SER A 28 10.12 -14.48 -3.79
CA SER A 28 9.72 -15.41 -4.85
C SER A 28 9.27 -16.77 -4.28
N GLN A 29 9.99 -17.31 -3.29
CA GLN A 29 9.59 -18.53 -2.60
C GLN A 29 8.24 -18.40 -1.87
N GLU A 30 7.96 -17.28 -1.21
CA GLU A 30 6.64 -17.05 -0.62
C GLU A 30 5.53 -16.93 -1.67
N ILE A 31 5.80 -16.32 -2.83
CA ILE A 31 4.83 -16.25 -3.92
C ILE A 31 4.49 -17.65 -4.43
N ALA A 32 5.49 -18.49 -4.66
CA ALA A 32 5.28 -19.88 -5.06
C ALA A 32 4.43 -20.65 -4.04
N ARG A 33 4.68 -20.45 -2.73
CA ARG A 33 3.85 -21.03 -1.67
C ARG A 33 2.42 -20.48 -1.70
N ALA A 34 2.23 -19.18 -1.89
CA ALA A 34 0.89 -18.58 -1.98
C ALA A 34 0.07 -19.17 -3.14
N ILE A 35 0.70 -19.42 -4.29
CA ILE A 35 0.06 -20.05 -5.44
C ILE A 35 -0.30 -21.51 -5.14
N ASN A 36 0.66 -22.29 -4.63
CA ASN A 36 0.48 -23.74 -4.44
C ASN A 36 -0.40 -24.10 -3.24
N GLU A 37 -0.28 -23.37 -2.13
CA GLU A 37 -0.94 -23.70 -0.86
C GLU A 37 -2.24 -22.94 -0.65
N ASP A 38 -2.31 -21.69 -1.10
CA ASP A 38 -3.46 -20.81 -0.87
C ASP A 38 -4.28 -20.58 -2.16
N HIS A 39 -3.88 -21.19 -3.28
CA HIS A 39 -4.51 -21.03 -4.60
C HIS A 39 -4.62 -19.56 -5.03
N ALA A 40 -3.62 -18.75 -4.70
CA ALA A 40 -3.59 -17.35 -5.09
C ALA A 40 -3.36 -17.20 -6.60
N GLU A 41 -4.28 -16.51 -7.28
CA GLU A 41 -4.19 -16.20 -8.72
C GLU A 41 -3.65 -14.77 -8.99
N ALA A 42 -3.36 -14.01 -7.93
CA ALA A 42 -2.71 -12.71 -7.98
C ALA A 42 -2.01 -12.42 -6.65
N ILE A 43 -0.93 -11.64 -6.70
CA ILE A 43 -0.13 -11.26 -5.54
C ILE A 43 -0.17 -9.75 -5.38
N VAL A 44 -0.32 -9.26 -4.14
CA VAL A 44 -0.15 -7.84 -3.80
C VAL A 44 1.09 -7.71 -2.93
N LEU A 45 2.05 -6.90 -3.36
CA LEU A 45 3.27 -6.66 -2.59
C LEU A 45 2.96 -5.82 -1.34
N GLY A 46 3.35 -6.34 -0.17
CA GLY A 46 3.02 -5.74 1.13
C GLY A 46 3.91 -4.58 1.57
N CYS A 47 4.98 -4.25 0.82
CA CYS A 47 5.94 -3.21 1.17
C CYS A 47 6.29 -2.37 -0.04
N ALA A 48 6.31 -1.04 0.12
CA ALA A 48 6.67 -0.09 -0.95
C ALA A 48 8.10 -0.30 -1.49
N GLY A 49 9.03 -0.79 -0.65
CA GLY A 49 10.40 -1.10 -1.08
C GLY A 49 10.50 -2.31 -2.02
N MET A 50 9.39 -2.98 -2.36
CA MET A 50 9.36 -4.09 -3.30
C MET A 50 8.88 -3.68 -4.71
N ALA A 51 8.58 -2.40 -4.95
CA ALA A 51 7.95 -1.92 -6.18
C ALA A 51 8.65 -2.40 -7.46
N ASP A 52 9.99 -2.30 -7.51
CA ASP A 52 10.79 -2.68 -8.68
C ASP A 52 10.80 -4.20 -8.96
N LEU A 53 10.33 -5.02 -8.02
CA LEU A 53 10.30 -6.49 -8.18
C LEU A 53 9.04 -6.97 -8.90
N ALA A 54 7.95 -6.19 -8.89
CA ALA A 54 6.62 -6.62 -9.29
C ALA A 54 6.59 -7.23 -10.71
N HIS A 55 7.14 -6.50 -11.69
CA HIS A 55 7.13 -6.96 -13.08
C HIS A 55 7.90 -8.27 -13.26
N SER A 56 9.12 -8.34 -12.74
CA SER A 56 9.96 -9.55 -12.86
C SER A 56 9.37 -10.77 -12.16
N LEU A 57 8.73 -10.57 -11.00
CA LEU A 57 8.06 -11.66 -10.27
C LEU A 57 6.78 -12.10 -10.96
N SER A 58 6.06 -11.18 -11.61
CA SER A 58 4.88 -11.51 -12.40
C SER A 58 5.23 -12.39 -13.60
N GLU A 59 6.30 -12.05 -14.33
CA GLU A 59 6.81 -12.88 -15.42
C GLU A 59 7.30 -14.25 -14.91
N GLU A 60 8.02 -14.29 -13.78
CA GLU A 60 8.57 -15.52 -13.20
C GLU A 60 7.48 -16.51 -12.77
N HIS A 61 6.39 -16.02 -12.16
CA HIS A 61 5.34 -16.87 -11.59
C HIS A 61 4.10 -17.03 -12.47
N GLY A 62 3.99 -16.28 -13.57
CA GLY A 62 2.87 -16.38 -14.51
C GLY A 62 1.53 -15.87 -13.97
N VAL A 63 1.53 -15.12 -12.87
CA VAL A 63 0.35 -14.49 -12.26
C VAL A 63 0.58 -12.98 -12.09
N PRO A 64 -0.48 -12.14 -12.07
CA PRO A 64 -0.33 -10.72 -11.79
C PRO A 64 0.28 -10.47 -10.40
N VAL A 65 1.39 -9.72 -10.37
CA VAL A 65 1.99 -9.21 -9.12
C VAL A 65 1.83 -7.69 -9.09
N LEU A 66 1.07 -7.20 -8.13
CA LEU A 66 0.68 -5.79 -8.00
C LEU A 66 1.63 -5.05 -7.05
N ASP A 67 2.26 -4.00 -7.58
CA ASP A 67 2.88 -2.95 -6.76
C ASP A 67 1.82 -1.95 -6.29
N GLY A 68 1.70 -1.80 -4.97
CA GLY A 68 0.80 -0.84 -4.35
C GLY A 68 1.09 0.62 -4.68
N VAL A 69 2.35 0.99 -4.95
CA VAL A 69 2.75 2.38 -5.29
C VAL A 69 2.20 2.75 -6.66
N VAL A 70 2.52 1.99 -7.70
CA VAL A 70 1.98 2.21 -9.06
C VAL A 70 0.46 2.13 -9.06
N CYS A 71 -0.13 1.13 -8.39
CA CYS A 71 -1.59 1.01 -8.30
C CYS A 71 -2.24 2.25 -7.67
N ALA A 72 -1.65 2.81 -6.61
CA ALA A 72 -2.17 3.99 -5.94
C ALA A 72 -2.10 5.24 -6.84
N VAL A 73 -1.00 5.43 -7.57
CA VAL A 73 -0.85 6.54 -8.52
C VAL A 73 -1.92 6.44 -9.62
N THR A 74 -2.06 5.27 -10.25
CA THR A 74 -3.06 5.06 -11.31
C THR A 74 -4.48 5.27 -10.80
N LEU A 75 -4.80 4.82 -9.58
CA LEU A 75 -6.11 5.03 -8.98
C LEU A 75 -6.38 6.52 -8.73
N ALA A 76 -5.40 7.26 -8.19
CA ALA A 76 -5.53 8.69 -7.94
C ALA A 76 -5.76 9.48 -9.24
N GLU A 77 -5.00 9.19 -10.29
CA GLU A 77 -5.19 9.78 -11.62
C GLU A 77 -6.57 9.46 -12.20
N SER A 78 -7.02 8.21 -12.05
CA SER A 78 -8.31 7.77 -12.56
C SER A 78 -9.46 8.52 -11.88
N LEU A 79 -9.42 8.65 -10.55
CA LEU A 79 -10.41 9.42 -9.78
C LEU A 79 -10.44 10.89 -10.20
N PHE A 80 -9.27 11.49 -10.42
CA PHE A 80 -9.16 12.86 -10.92
C PHE A 80 -9.78 13.01 -12.31
N LYS A 81 -9.46 12.11 -13.25
CA LYS A 81 -9.97 12.13 -14.63
C LYS A 81 -11.49 12.09 -14.70
N VAL A 82 -12.16 11.36 -13.80
CA VAL A 82 -13.63 11.26 -13.75
C VAL A 82 -14.29 12.27 -12.79
N GLY A 83 -13.52 13.20 -12.21
CA GLY A 83 -14.04 14.25 -11.34
C GLY A 83 -14.52 13.78 -9.96
N LEU A 84 -14.13 12.58 -9.53
CA LEU A 84 -14.51 12.03 -8.22
C LEU A 84 -13.62 12.58 -7.10
N LYS A 85 -14.23 12.83 -5.94
CA LYS A 85 -13.56 13.31 -4.72
C LYS A 85 -14.10 12.57 -3.51
N THR A 86 -13.35 12.58 -2.41
CA THR A 86 -13.81 12.01 -1.13
C THR A 86 -15.09 12.69 -0.66
N SER A 87 -16.16 11.92 -0.46
CA SER A 87 -17.42 12.43 0.11
C SER A 87 -17.20 13.05 1.48
N LYS A 88 -17.86 14.19 1.76
CA LYS A 88 -17.76 14.92 3.03
C LYS A 88 -19.02 14.85 3.90
N ILE A 89 -19.97 13.99 3.56
CA ILE A 89 -21.26 13.88 4.28
C ILE A 89 -21.13 13.06 5.57
N GLY A 90 -20.25 12.05 5.60
CA GLY A 90 -20.15 11.08 6.70
C GLY A 90 -18.77 11.03 7.35
N GLY A 91 -18.21 9.83 7.50
CA GLY A 91 -16.96 9.58 8.24
C GLY A 91 -15.72 10.34 7.73
N TYR A 92 -15.75 10.88 6.51
CA TYR A 92 -14.67 11.70 5.94
C TYR A 92 -14.99 13.21 5.91
N ALA A 93 -16.05 13.66 6.60
CA ALA A 93 -16.35 15.07 6.82
C ALA A 93 -15.11 15.83 7.33
N ALA A 94 -15.07 17.14 7.11
CA ALA A 94 -13.98 17.95 7.63
C ALA A 94 -13.89 17.79 9.18
N PRO A 95 -12.69 17.67 9.75
CA PRO A 95 -12.54 17.63 11.20
C PRO A 95 -13.19 18.84 11.85
N ARG A 96 -13.84 18.64 13.00
CA ARG A 96 -14.39 19.76 13.78
C ARG A 96 -13.25 20.68 14.23
N GLY A 97 -13.51 21.99 14.21
CA GLY A 97 -12.56 22.97 14.70
C GLY A 97 -12.25 22.73 16.18
N LYS A 98 -10.97 22.49 16.49
CA LYS A 98 -10.45 22.46 17.86
C LYS A 98 -9.03 22.98 17.87
N ARG A 99 -8.62 23.62 18.96
CA ARG A 99 -7.22 24.01 19.13
C ARG A 99 -6.35 22.76 19.24
N PHE A 100 -5.28 22.71 18.46
CA PHE A 100 -4.28 21.64 18.54
C PHE A 100 -3.28 21.95 19.67
N ALA A 101 -2.69 20.91 20.24
CA ALA A 101 -1.72 21.02 21.34
C ALA A 101 -0.31 20.60 20.89
N GLY A 102 0.69 20.94 21.69
CA GLY A 102 2.09 20.55 21.46
C GLY A 102 2.64 21.07 20.12
N MET A 103 3.39 20.22 19.42
CA MET A 103 4.04 20.60 18.15
C MET A 103 3.07 20.99 17.03
N PHE A 104 1.78 20.61 17.14
CA PHE A 104 0.76 20.92 16.15
C PHE A 104 -0.02 22.21 16.46
N ALA A 105 0.23 22.86 17.60
CA ALA A 105 -0.44 24.11 17.96
C ALA A 105 -0.40 25.18 16.84
N PRO A 106 0.70 25.37 16.08
CA PRO A 106 0.75 26.33 14.96
C PRO A 106 -0.19 25.99 13.79
N LEU A 107 -0.63 24.74 13.67
CA LEU A 107 -1.54 24.28 12.62
C LEU A 107 -3.02 24.34 13.04
N SER A 108 -3.31 24.91 14.21
CA SER A 108 -4.69 25.02 14.71
C SER A 108 -5.58 25.77 13.73
N PRO A 109 -6.84 25.33 13.52
CA PRO A 109 -7.80 26.05 12.68
C PRO A 109 -8.02 27.47 13.19
N LYS A 110 -8.01 28.46 12.28
CA LYS A 110 -8.21 29.89 12.62
C LYS A 110 -9.61 30.19 13.20
N GLN A 111 -10.59 29.34 12.91
CA GLN A 111 -11.92 29.33 13.54
C GLN A 111 -12.06 28.08 14.41
N ALA A 112 -11.33 28.02 15.52
CA ALA A 112 -11.74 27.18 16.63
C ALA A 112 -12.90 27.89 17.34
N GLY A 113 -14.11 27.77 16.78
CA GLY A 113 -15.32 28.13 17.50
C GLY A 113 -15.34 27.36 18.81
N ILE A 114 -15.50 28.07 19.92
CA ILE A 114 -15.77 27.47 21.23
C ILE A 114 -17.12 26.76 21.08
N VAL A 115 -17.08 25.44 20.98
CA VAL A 115 -18.21 24.56 21.26
C VAL A 115 -17.89 23.79 22.52
#